data_AF-A0A938K316-F1
#
_entry.id   AF-A0A938K316-F1
#
_cell.length_a   1.000
_cell.length_b   1.000
_cell.length_c   1.000
_cell.angle_alpha   90.00
_cell.angle_beta   90.00
_cell.angle_gamma   90.00
#
_symmetry.space_group_name_H-M   'P 1'
#
loop_
_entity.id
_entity.type
_entity.pdbx_description
1 polymer ?
#
loop_
_entity_poly.entity_id
_entity_poly.type
_entity_poly.pdbx_seq_one_letter_code
_entity_poly.pdbx_strand_id
1 'polypeptide(L)' 'MLALDDARQQNRWVRVQRYYTASTAAQIASDIRSSHRRPLDTLRVRGILPGELWTARWGADEKCPPGSFSIWIKFVGYQK' A
#
# COMPACT_ATOMS: atom_id res chain seq x y z
N MET A 1 -12.47 -0.80 -2.64
CA MET A 1 -11.49 -1.84 -2.28
C MET A 1 -11.00 -2.45 -3.60
N LEU A 2 -10.17 -1.71 -4.35
CA LEU A 2 -9.85 -2.00 -5.78
C LEU A 2 -8.34 -1.93 -6.08
N ALA A 3 -7.58 -1.10 -5.35
CA ALA A 3 -6.17 -0.83 -5.69
C ALA A 3 -5.21 -2.03 -5.54
N LEU A 4 -5.46 -2.97 -4.60
CA LEU A 4 -4.60 -4.14 -4.44
C LEU A 4 -4.81 -5.15 -5.56
N ASP A 5 -6.06 -5.44 -5.93
CA ASP A 5 -6.36 -6.35 -7.04
C ASP A 5 -5.83 -5.81 -8.37
N ASP A 6 -6.02 -4.51 -8.61
CA ASP A 6 -5.43 -3.82 -9.77
C ASP A 6 -3.90 -3.93 -9.78
N ALA A 7 -3.26 -3.74 -8.61
CA ALA A 7 -1.81 -3.79 -8.48
C ALA A 7 -1.23 -5.21 -8.57
N ARG A 8 -2.01 -6.25 -8.30
CA ARG A 8 -1.60 -7.65 -8.54
C ARG A 8 -1.55 -7.96 -10.02
N GLN A 9 -2.59 -7.54 -10.75
CA GLN A 9 -2.71 -7.81 -12.18
C GLN A 9 -1.74 -6.96 -13.00
N GLN A 10 -1.40 -5.78 -12.50
CA GLN A 10 -0.58 -4.81 -13.21
C GLN A 10 0.77 -4.71 -12.51
N ASN A 11 1.87 -5.06 -13.20
CA ASN A 11 3.24 -4.93 -12.68
C ASN A 11 3.72 -3.45 -12.62
N ARG A 12 2.85 -2.54 -12.18
CA ARG A 12 3.06 -1.09 -12.11
C ARG A 12 2.65 -0.54 -10.75
N TRP A 13 3.03 0.72 -10.51
CA TRP A 13 2.58 1.46 -9.34
C TRP A 13 1.12 1.86 -9.51
N VAL A 14 0.27 1.43 -8.57
CA VAL A 14 -1.14 1.82 -8.49
C VAL A 14 -1.31 2.80 -7.34
N ARG A 15 -1.98 3.92 -7.62
CA ARG A 15 -2.31 4.92 -6.60
C ARG A 15 -3.56 4.49 -5.85
N VAL A 16 -3.50 4.48 -4.52
CA VAL A 16 -4.66 4.28 -3.67
C VAL A 16 -5.52 5.54 -3.72
N GLN A 17 -6.80 5.39 -4.09
CA GLN A 17 -7.77 6.49 -4.20
C GLN A 17 -8.28 6.94 -2.82
N ARG A 18 -7.35 7.32 -1.93
CA ARG A 18 -7.64 7.85 -0.60
C ARG A 18 -6.50 8.73 -0.12
N TYR A 19 -6.87 9.80 0.59
CA TYR A 19 -5.95 10.74 1.19
C TYR A 19 -5.74 10.44 2.67
N TYR A 20 -4.52 10.70 3.14
CA TYR A 20 -4.10 10.48 4.51
C TYR A 20 -3.26 11.64 5.01
N THR A 21 -3.14 11.77 6.33
CA THR A 21 -2.10 12.60 6.94
C THR A 21 -0.72 11.98 6.66
N ALA A 22 0.35 12.78 6.77
CA ALA A 22 1.73 12.29 6.59
C ALA A 22 2.03 11.08 7.48
N SER A 23 1.68 11.16 8.77
CA SER A 23 1.91 10.09 9.75
C SER A 23 1.16 8.81 9.39
N THR A 24 -0.10 8.93 8.99
CA THR A 24 -0.92 7.78 8.59
C THR A 24 -0.41 7.16 7.30
N ALA A 25 -0.03 7.98 6.31
CA ALA A 25 0.52 7.50 5.05
C ALA A 25 1.84 6.76 5.24
N ALA A 26 2.72 7.28 6.10
CA ALA A 26 3.97 6.64 6.47
C ALA A 26 3.74 5.29 7.16
N GLN A 27 2.82 5.24 8.13
CA GLN A 27 2.48 4.02 8.85
C GLN A 27 1.92 2.96 7.91
N ILE A 28 0.95 3.31 7.05
CA ILE A 28 0.34 2.37 6.11
C ILE A 28 1.40 1.86 5.11
N ALA A 29 2.24 2.73 4.54
CA ALA A 29 3.28 2.29 3.62
C ALA A 29 4.28 1.34 4.30
N SER A 30 4.62 1.59 5.57
CA SER A 30 5.47 0.69 6.36
C SER A 30 4.82 -0.66 6.63
N ASP A 31 3.54 -0.66 7.03
CA ASP A 31 2.74 -1.86 7.30
C ASP A 31 2.64 -2.72 6.03
N ILE A 32 2.43 -2.11 4.85
CA ILE A 32 2.39 -2.83 3.56
C ILE A 32 3.73 -3.48 3.24
N ARG A 33 4.85 -2.74 3.33
CA ARG A 33 6.19 -3.29 3.05
C ARG A 33 6.56 -4.42 4.00
N SER A 34 6.08 -4.35 5.23
CA SER A 34 6.36 -5.34 6.28
C SER A 34 5.30 -6.45 6.38
N SER A 35 4.30 -6.46 5.50
CA SER A 35 3.14 -7.35 5.60
C SER A 35 3.53 -8.83 5.63
N HIS A 36 4.51 -9.22 4.83
CA HIS A 36 5.09 -10.57 4.80
C HIS A 36 5.72 -11.04 6.12
N ARG A 37 6.05 -10.13 7.04
CA ARG A 37 6.69 -10.44 8.33
C ARG A 37 5.71 -10.56 9.49
N ARG A 38 4.43 -10.28 9.26
CA ARG A 38 3.42 -10.19 10.32
C ARG A 38 2.27 -11.14 10.03
N PRO A 39 1.64 -11.71 11.07
CA PRO A 39 0.40 -12.45 10.91
C PRO A 39 -0.68 -11.56 10.27
N LEU A 40 -1.43 -12.08 9.29
CA LEU A 40 -2.36 -11.30 8.47
C LEU A 40 -3.51 -10.67 9.28
N ASP A 41 -3.93 -11.33 10.35
CA ASP A 41 -4.90 -10.88 11.34
C ASP A 41 -4.44 -9.62 12.09
N THR A 42 -3.12 -9.38 12.17
CA THR A 42 -2.56 -8.16 12.77
C THR A 42 -2.38 -7.01 11.79
N LEU A 43 -2.62 -7.23 10.48
CA LEU A 43 -2.44 -6.19 9.48
C LEU A 43 -3.64 -5.25 9.44
N ARG A 44 -3.36 -3.94 9.56
CA ARG A 44 -4.36 -2.89 9.36
C ARG A 44 -4.84 -2.81 7.90
N VAL A 45 -3.96 -3.19 6.97
CA VAL A 45 -4.24 -3.18 5.54
C VAL A 45 -4.92 -4.49 5.16
N ARG A 46 -6.22 -4.40 4.92
CA ARG A 46 -7.02 -5.55 4.49
C ARG A 46 -6.78 -5.89 3.03
N GLY A 47 -6.94 -7.18 2.71
CA GLY A 47 -6.89 -7.69 1.35
C GLY A 47 -5.50 -8.14 0.90
N ILE A 48 -4.46 -8.03 1.72
CA ILE A 48 -3.16 -8.70 1.47
C ILE A 48 -3.32 -10.19 1.76
N LEU A 49 -2.80 -11.05 0.88
CA LEU A 49 -2.85 -12.50 0.99
C LEU A 49 -1.57 -13.08 1.63
N PRO A 50 -1.61 -14.29 2.22
CA PRO A 50 -0.44 -14.91 2.82
C PRO A 50 0.70 -15.05 1.82
N GLY A 51 1.91 -14.70 2.26
CA GLY A 51 3.13 -14.81 1.45
C GLY A 51 3.30 -13.73 0.37
N GLU A 52 2.36 -12.79 0.21
CA GLU A 52 2.54 -11.71 -0.76
C GLU A 52 3.64 -10.72 -0.34
N LEU A 53 4.43 -10.31 -1.32
CA LEU A 53 5.43 -9.25 -1.21
C LEU A 53 4.94 -8.00 -1.91
N TRP A 54 4.96 -6.90 -1.18
CA TRP A 54 4.48 -5.60 -1.64
C TRP A 54 5.55 -4.53 -1.42
N THR A 55 5.62 -3.59 -2.35
CA THR A 55 6.33 -2.33 -2.13
C THR A 55 5.33 -1.18 -2.08
N ALA A 56 5.62 -0.20 -1.24
CA ALA A 56 4.77 0.97 -1.04
C ALA A 56 5.61 2.23 -0.87
N ARG A 57 5.09 3.34 -1.40
CA ARG A 57 5.62 4.69 -1.20
C ARG A 57 4.46 5.65 -0.93
N TRP A 58 4.75 6.77 -0.29
CA TRP A 58 3.77 7.79 0.04
C TRP A 58 4.36 9.18 -0.23
N GLY A 59 3.47 10.16 -0.41
CA GLY A 59 3.86 11.50 -0.83
C GLY A 59 2.67 12.35 -1.24
N ALA A 60 2.89 13.66 -1.38
CA ALA A 60 1.94 14.55 -2.04
C ALA A 60 2.06 14.39 -3.56
N ASP A 61 0.96 14.57 -4.28
CA ASP A 61 0.94 14.75 -5.73
C ASP A 61 0.06 15.95 -6.10
N GLU A 62 0.02 16.33 -7.37
CA GLU A 62 -0.79 17.45 -7.87
C GLU A 62 -2.29 17.28 -7.60
N LYS A 63 -2.73 16.05 -7.31
CA LYS A 63 -4.13 15.70 -7.02
C LYS A 63 -4.40 15.63 -5.51
N CYS A 64 -3.41 15.84 -4.65
CA CYS A 64 -3.59 15.89 -3.22
C CYS A 64 -4.03 17.29 -2.79
N PRO A 65 -5.09 17.40 -1.97
CA PRO A 65 -5.33 18.62 -1.21
C PRO A 65 -4.10 19.02 -0.36
N PRO A 66 -3.89 20.31 -0.07
CA PRO A 66 -2.82 20.74 0.83
C PRO A 66 -2.84 19.98 2.17
N GLY A 67 -1.66 19.54 2.62
CA GLY A 67 -1.52 18.75 3.86
C GLY A 67 -1.94 17.28 3.75
N SER A 68 -2.39 16.83 2.58
CA SER A 68 -2.79 15.44 2.33
C SER A 68 -1.76 14.66 1.52
N PHE A 69 -1.68 13.37 1.79
CA PHE A 69 -0.72 12.45 1.17
C PHE A 69 -1.46 11.27 0.55
N SER A 70 -0.96 10.82 -0.60
CA SER A 70 -1.40 9.61 -1.28
C SER A 70 -0.41 8.47 -1.02
N ILE A 71 -0.87 7.25 -1.25
CA ILE A 71 -0.05 6.05 -1.18
C ILE A 71 -0.06 5.39 -2.55
N TRP A 72 1.10 4.93 -3.00
CA TRP A 72 1.26 4.09 -4.17
C TRP A 72 1.77 2.74 -3.73
N ILE A 73 1.19 1.70 -4.32
CA ILE A 73 1.51 0.31 -4.03
C ILE A 73 1.86 -0.40 -5.32
N LYS A 74 2.73 -1.40 -5.22
CA LYS A 74 3.06 -2.29 -6.33
C LYS A 74 3.27 -3.69 -5.79
N PHE A 75 2.68 -4.67 -6.46
CA PHE A 75 2.92 -6.09 -6.18
C PHE A 75 4.33 -6.48 -6.66
N VAL A 76 5.06 -7.20 -5.81
CA VAL A 76 6.44 -7.64 -6.10
C VAL A 76 6.46 -9.14 -6.44
N GLY A 77 5.59 -9.93 -5.81
CA GLY A 77 5.55 -11.38 -5.98
C GLY A 77 5.18 -12.08 -4.69
N TYR A 78 5.66 -13.30 -4.53
CA TYR A 78 5.47 -14.11 -3.32
C TYR A 78 6.81 -14.39 -2.65
N GLN A 79 6.80 -14.47 -1.31
CA GLN A 79 7.92 -14.97 -0.53
C GLN A 79 8.09 -16.45 -0.88
N LYS A 80 9.24 -16.79 -1.47
CA LYS A 80 9.62 -18.16 -1.82
C LYS A 80 9.92 -18.98 -0.57
#